data_AF-F2CVA2-F1
#
_entry.id   AF-F2CVA2-F1
#
_cell.length_a   1.000
_cell.length_b   1.000
_cell.length_c   1.000
_cell.angle_alpha   90.00
_cell.angle_beta   90.00
_cell.angle_gamma   90.00
#
_symmetry.space_group_name_H-M   'P 1'
#
loop_
_entity.id
_entity.type
_entity.pdbx_description
1 polymer ?
#
loop_
_entity_poly.entity_id
_entity_poly.type
_entity_poly.pdbx_seq_one_letter_code
_entity_poly.pdbx_strand_id
1 'polypeptide(L)' 'MSSYVVYKGKVPGIYDDWREVHRLSGNSYKGYTTRAEAEVRYARYLAGERRERWRNQMKTSFIAIMLIVMTAALFYVMVV' A
#
# COMPACT_ATOMS: atom_id res chain seq x y z
N MET A 1 -14.33 -23.63 -9.74
CA MET A 1 -14.30 -22.92 -8.44
C MET A 1 -13.80 -21.52 -8.72
N SER A 2 -14.55 -20.49 -8.33
CA SER A 2 -14.13 -19.09 -8.50
C SER A 2 -13.41 -18.64 -7.24
N SER A 3 -12.29 -17.93 -7.38
CA SER A 3 -11.54 -17.34 -6.27
C SER A 3 -11.59 -15.83 -6.34
N TYR A 4 -11.63 -15.16 -5.19
CA TYR A 4 -11.81 -13.72 -5.07
C TYR A 4 -10.62 -13.11 -4.35
N VAL A 5 -10.04 -12.06 -4.92
CA VAL A 5 -8.95 -11.30 -4.30
C VAL A 5 -9.51 -10.00 -3.77
N VAL A 6 -9.28 -9.72 -2.49
CA VAL A 6 -9.53 -8.41 -1.87
C VAL A 6 -8.20 -7.67 -1.78
N TYR A 7 -8.06 -6.61 -2.58
CA TYR A 7 -6.85 -5.80 -2.64
C TYR A 7 -6.79 -4.77 -1.51
N LYS A 8 -7.93 -4.14 -1.23
CA LYS A 8 -8.09 -3.11 -0.19
C LYS A 8 -9.33 -3.39 0.63
N GLY A 9 -9.25 -3.10 1.92
CA GLY A 9 -10.33 -3.32 2.87
C GLY A 9 -9.79 -3.65 4.25
N LYS A 10 -10.69 -4.00 5.19
CA LYS A 10 -10.33 -4.33 6.57
C LYS A 10 -9.46 -5.59 6.66
N VAL A 11 -9.73 -6.57 5.80
CA VAL A 11 -9.00 -7.84 5.75
C VAL A 11 -8.70 -8.18 4.28
N PRO A 12 -7.59 -7.66 3.70
CA PRO A 12 -7.19 -8.02 2.34
C PRO A 12 -6.65 -9.46 2.30
N GLY A 13 -6.83 -10.14 1.17
CA GLY A 13 -6.49 -11.55 1.03
C GLY A 13 -7.20 -12.23 -0.14
N ILE A 14 -7.05 -13.54 -0.22
CA ILE A 14 -7.67 -14.39 -1.24
C ILE A 14 -8.71 -15.28 -0.56
N TYR A 15 -9.90 -15.33 -1.13
CA TYR A 15 -11.08 -16.00 -0.59
C TYR A 15 -11.66 -16.92 -1.66
N ASP A 16 -12.16 -18.08 -1.26
CA ASP A 16 -12.81 -19.02 -2.19
C ASP A 16 -14.34 -18.90 -2.19
N ASP A 17 -14.93 -18.24 -1.18
CA ASP A 17 -16.37 -17.98 -1.09
C ASP A 17 -16.69 -16.48 -1.24
N TRP A 18 -17.63 -16.18 -2.13
CA TRP A 18 -18.19 -14.85 -2.31
C TRP A 18 -18.85 -14.32 -1.02
N ARG A 19 -19.46 -15.18 -0.20
CA ARG A 19 -20.15 -14.78 1.02
C ARG A 19 -19.21 -14.13 2.04
N GLU A 20 -17.95 -14.57 2.09
CA GLU A 20 -16.93 -13.99 2.96
C GLU A 20 -16.55 -12.59 2.49
N VAL A 21 -16.40 -12.41 1.18
CA VAL A 21 -16.07 -11.11 0.57
C VAL A 21 -17.24 -10.14 0.70
N HIS A 22 -18.47 -10.57 0.43
CA HIS A 22 -19.64 -9.69 0.45
C HIS A 22 -19.94 -9.10 1.83
N ARG A 23 -19.57 -9.81 2.91
CA ARG A 23 -19.72 -9.33 4.30
C ARG A 23 -18.73 -8.22 4.66
N LEU A 24 -17.65 -8.06 3.92
CA LEU A 24 -16.63 -7.05 4.18
C LEU A 24 -17.02 -5.72 3.52
N SER A 25 -17.53 -4.77 4.30
CA SER A 25 -17.88 -3.43 3.82
C SER A 25 -16.63 -2.64 3.37
N GLY A 26 -16.75 -1.87 2.28
CA GLY A 26 -15.69 -0.99 1.80
C GLY A 26 -14.49 -1.71 1.20
N ASN A 27 -14.66 -2.97 0.79
CA ASN A 27 -13.62 -3.72 0.12
C ASN A 27 -13.51 -3.36 -1.36
N SER A 28 -12.33 -3.59 -1.92
CA SER A 28 -12.08 -3.57 -3.36
C SER A 28 -11.66 -4.97 -3.76
N TYR A 29 -12.58 -5.71 -4.38
CA TYR A 29 -12.38 -7.10 -4.73
C TYR A 29 -12.42 -7.34 -6.23
N LYS A 30 -11.80 -8.45 -6.66
CA LYS A 30 -11.91 -8.97 -8.03
C LYS A 30 -11.98 -10.49 -8.03
N GLY A 31 -12.95 -11.03 -8.75
CA GLY A 31 -13.09 -12.48 -8.97
C GLY A 31 -12.19 -12.98 -10.10
N TYR A 32 -11.74 -14.22 -9.96
CA TYR A 32 -10.90 -14.97 -10.89
C TYR A 32 -11.42 -16.40 -11.04
N THR A 33 -11.18 -16.97 -12.21
CA THR A 33 -11.63 -18.33 -12.54
C THR A 33 -10.78 -19.40 -11.85
N THR A 34 -9.52 -19.08 -11.52
CA THR A 34 -8.60 -20.01 -10.86
C THR A 34 -7.92 -19.36 -9.67
N ARG A 35 -7.64 -20.18 -8.65
CA ARG A 35 -6.90 -19.75 -7.45
C ARG A 35 -5.47 -19.31 -7.79
N ALA A 36 -4.80 -20.03 -8.69
CA ALA A 36 -3.45 -19.70 -9.13
C ALA A 36 -3.39 -18.29 -9.76
N GLU A 37 -4.39 -17.91 -10.58
CA GLU A 37 -4.45 -16.56 -11.13
C GLU A 37 -4.65 -15.51 -10.02
N ALA A 38 -5.55 -15.76 -9.09
CA ALA A 38 -5.80 -14.90 -7.94
C ALA A 38 -4.51 -14.67 -7.12
N GLU A 39 -3.76 -15.72 -6.83
CA GLU A 39 -2.49 -15.68 -6.10
C GLU A 39 -1.42 -14.88 -6.82
N VAL A 40 -1.22 -15.13 -8.12
CA VAL A 40 -0.25 -14.37 -8.94
C VAL A 40 -0.59 -12.88 -8.96
N ARG A 41 -1.87 -12.54 -9.12
CA ARG A 41 -2.34 -11.15 -9.15
C ARG A 41 -2.17 -10.47 -7.79
N TYR A 42 -2.50 -11.16 -6.71
CA TYR A 42 -2.34 -10.63 -5.36
C TYR A 42 -0.86 -10.45 -4.98
N ALA A 43 0.01 -11.41 -5.33
CA ALA A 43 1.45 -11.30 -5.12
C ALA A 43 2.05 -10.10 -5.86
N ARG A 44 1.65 -9.88 -7.12
CA ARG A 44 2.08 -8.72 -7.90
C ARG A 44 1.61 -7.41 -7.27
N TYR A 45 0.37 -7.36 -6.77
CA TYR A 45 -0.15 -6.20 -6.05
C TYR A 45 0.69 -5.90 -4.79
N LEU A 46 0.96 -6.90 -3.95
CA LEU A 46 1.79 -6.75 -2.75
C LEU A 46 3.22 -6.28 -3.05
N ALA A 47 3.81 -6.77 -4.15
CA ALA A 47 5.12 -6.32 -4.60
C ALA A 47 5.11 -4.85 -5.03
N GLY A 48 4.06 -4.42 -5.72
CA GLY A 48 3.84 -3.02 -6.08
C GLY A 48 3.70 -2.14 -4.84
N GLU A 49 2.80 -2.51 -3.92
CA GLU A 49 2.47 -1.71 -2.73
C GLU A 49 3.70 -1.49 -1.83
N ARG A 50 4.55 -2.51 -1.64
CA ARG A 50 5.83 -2.37 -0.92
C ARG A 50 6.75 -1.34 -1.56
N ARG A 51 6.88 -1.38 -2.89
CA ARG A 51 7.73 -0.44 -3.64
C ARG A 51 7.20 0.99 -3.54
N GLU A 52 5.89 1.17 -3.61
CA GLU A 52 5.27 2.49 -3.48
C GLU A 52 5.44 3.06 -2.08
N ARG A 53 5.23 2.24 -1.04
CA ARG A 53 5.43 2.64 0.35
C ARG A 53 6.88 3.09 0.59
N TRP A 54 7.86 2.28 0.14
CA TRP A 54 9.28 2.62 0.28
C TRP A 54 9.64 3.92 -0.44
N ARG A 55 9.14 4.11 -1.67
CA ARG A 55 9.31 5.35 -2.43
C ARG A 55 8.71 6.55 -1.70
N ASN A 56 7.50 6.42 -1.19
CA ASN A 56 6.83 7.50 -0.47
C ASN A 56 7.56 7.83 0.84
N GLN A 57 8.03 6.82 1.57
CA GLN A 57 8.83 7.02 2.78
C GLN A 57 10.12 7.80 2.49
N MET A 58 10.84 7.46 1.42
CA MET A 58 12.04 8.22 1.04
C MET A 58 11.73 9.67 0.65
N LYS A 59 10.62 9.91 -0.07
CA LYS A 59 10.16 11.28 -0.36
C LYS A 59 9.90 12.06 0.93
N THR A 60 9.20 11.45 1.89
CA THR A 60 8.92 12.08 3.18
C THR A 60 10.20 12.34 3.97
N SER A 61 11.13 11.38 4.03
CA SER A 61 12.42 11.55 4.68
C SER A 61 13.26 12.66 4.04
N PHE A 62 13.27 12.75 2.71
CA PHE A 62 13.99 13.81 2.00
C PHE A 62 13.42 15.19 2.33
N ILE A 63 12.09 15.35 2.31
CA ILE A 63 11.41 16.60 2.69
C ILE A 63 11.74 16.96 4.15
N ALA A 64 11.70 16.00 5.07
CA ALA A 64 12.01 16.24 6.47
C ALA A 64 13.48 16.70 6.68
N ILE A 65 14.45 16.04 6.04
CA ILE A 65 15.86 16.43 6.11
C ILE A 65 16.06 17.84 5.53
N MET A 66 15.43 18.14 4.39
CA MET A 66 15.51 19.46 3.78
C MET A 66 14.98 20.55 4.72
N LEU A 67 13.85 20.32 5.39
CA LEU A 67 13.29 21.27 6.35
C LEU A 67 14.22 21.48 7.56
N ILE A 68 14.84 20.41 8.07
CA ILE A 68 15.81 20.49 9.18
C ILE A 68 17.03 21.32 8.79
N VAL A 69 17.60 21.08 7.60
CA VAL A 69 18.77 21.84 7.12
C VAL A 69 18.42 23.32 6.90
N MET A 70 17.27 23.60 6.29
CA MET A 70 16.82 24.98 6.06
C MET A 70 16.60 25.73 7.38
N THR A 71 15.97 25.10 8.37
CA THR A 71 15.75 25.73 9.68
C THR A 71 17.06 25.96 10.43
N ALA A 72 18.00 25.02 10.38
CA ALA A 72 19.33 25.19 10.98
C ALA A 72 20.12 26.33 10.33
N ALA A 73 20.07 26.47 9.01
CA ALA A 73 20.74 27.55 8.29
C ALA A 73 20.18 28.93 8.66
N LEU A 74 18.85 29.05 8.74
CA LEU A 74 18.20 30.29 9.19
C LEU A 74 18.58 30.65 10.63
N PHE A 75 18.64 29.65 11.52
CA PHE A 75 19.07 29.86 12.90
C PHE A 75 20.53 30.32 12.98
N TYR A 76 21.43 29.72 12.20
CA TYR A 76 22.83 30.12 12.13
C TYR A 76 22.99 31.59 11.71
N VAL A 77 22.27 32.02 10.67
CA VAL A 77 22.30 33.42 10.19
C VAL A 77 21.72 34.40 11.20
N MET A 78 20.81 33.98 12.08
CA MET A 78 20.26 34.83 13.14
C MET A 78 21.21 35.01 14.32
N VAL A 79 22.06 34.02 14.59
CA VAL A 79 22.98 33.99 15.73
C VAL A 79 24.33 34.66 15.42
N VAL A 80 24.79 34.56 14.16
CA VAL A 80 26.01 35.22 13.65
C VAL A 80 25.70 36.63 13.18
#